data_AF-A0A5N0DML5-F1
#
_entry.id   AF-A0A5N0DML5-F1
#
_cell.length_a   1.000
_cell.length_b   1.000
_cell.length_c   1.000
_cell.angle_alpha   90.00
_cell.angle_beta   90.00
_cell.angle_gamma   90.00
#
_symmetry.space_group_name_H-M   'P 1'
#
loop_
_entity.id
_entity.type
_entity.pdbx_description
1 polymer ?
#
loop_
_entity_poly.entity_id
_entity_poly.type
_entity_poly.pdbx_seq_one_letter_code
_entity_poly.pdbx_strand_id
1 'polypeptide(L)'
;MDDIQARSSGHDFSETGMRWAYEGLYQLRQHVISIESATEYLRLHREMVQLESAWLTGPPKWALRWRFLDAAVQDWANDPDFARQLRDEAFYGSFFAPPNLDGIERESLAQAAELVHCGALGELTETSSLAYIATYTYTHTASATGDLGAHTSWWKAREWVRERAVTDSDTAVDMTVAAHDVVSGKRHLLNTATAIPATELVTELDRLAAVLGGARERDGKPFVDDLHYDVLCDDYRASMIAARHPRTGIRRFEHKLYTDDLRDQTLDFAAGIGRQGTVEELAGIDRTARQDGADLAAVGSSWLDQIAEHAERARERLFAQGIEVHYPHAHDPTLLIQAGHSPVDDVDPWYGWQLRLTQLGDEHTGELHQIGRYRSCEELLTALQNRTSTTGPAYDATPDVVPAEVATMLREFGRQLRELDTNVATSATLRTAIRSGQPIHWTRNGKQSNTTGFTAPGERDPAHKLIETPARESQCRSTGQERAQPPPSESNPIRDAARKRRERTARQPNRTRPRRRHL
;
A
#
# COMPACT_ATOMS: atom_id res chain seq x y z
N MET A 1 49.52 -3.19 -34.56
CA MET A 1 48.04 -3.09 -34.55
C MET A 1 47.51 -4.13 -33.58
N ASP A 2 47.87 -3.91 -32.32
CA ASP A 2 47.01 -3.83 -31.14
C ASP A 2 45.92 -4.90 -30.99
N ASP A 3 46.40 -6.10 -30.70
CA ASP A 3 45.87 -6.93 -29.62
C ASP A 3 45.81 -6.10 -28.33
N ILE A 4 44.64 -5.54 -28.03
CA ILE A 4 44.27 -5.21 -26.65
C ILE A 4 43.30 -6.29 -26.22
N GLN A 5 43.89 -7.34 -25.64
CA GLN A 5 43.25 -8.22 -24.69
C GLN A 5 42.53 -7.36 -23.64
N ALA A 6 41.22 -7.20 -23.82
CA ALA A 6 40.34 -6.76 -22.76
C ALA A 6 40.39 -7.84 -21.68
N ARG A 7 41.05 -7.50 -20.57
CA ARG A 7 41.19 -8.29 -19.34
C ARG A 7 39.94 -9.13 -19.06
N SER A 8 40.08 -10.44 -19.12
CA SER A 8 39.15 -11.40 -18.53
C SER A 8 39.13 -11.20 -17.01
N SER A 9 38.10 -10.54 -16.49
CA SER A 9 37.71 -10.75 -15.10
C SER A 9 37.04 -12.13 -15.07
N GLY A 10 37.76 -13.11 -14.52
CA GLY A 10 37.50 -14.54 -14.64
C GLY A 10 36.26 -15.01 -13.90
N HIS A 11 35.09 -14.82 -14.51
CA HIS A 11 33.91 -15.61 -14.20
C HIS A 11 33.72 -16.63 -15.33
N ASP A 12 33.91 -17.92 -15.01
CA ASP A 12 33.66 -19.00 -15.98
C ASP A 12 32.15 -19.24 -16.07
N PHE A 13 31.55 -18.82 -17.18
CA PHE A 13 30.12 -18.95 -17.43
C PHE A 13 29.81 -20.36 -17.96
N SER A 14 29.59 -21.28 -17.04
CA SER A 14 29.21 -22.67 -17.30
C SER A 14 27.90 -23.04 -16.60
N GLU A 15 27.29 -24.15 -17.01
CA GLU A 15 26.07 -24.66 -16.37
C GLU A 15 26.31 -24.98 -14.90
N THR A 16 27.37 -25.75 -14.59
CA THR A 16 27.75 -26.06 -13.21
C THR A 16 27.97 -24.80 -12.40
N GLY A 17 28.70 -23.81 -12.95
CA GLY A 17 28.91 -22.52 -12.28
C GLY A 17 27.60 -21.80 -11.97
N MET A 18 26.65 -21.81 -12.91
CA MET A 18 25.35 -21.17 -12.75
C MET A 18 24.54 -21.82 -11.63
N ARG A 19 24.48 -23.16 -11.61
CA ARG A 19 23.71 -23.92 -10.63
C ARG A 19 24.23 -23.72 -9.21
N TRP A 20 25.55 -23.81 -9.02
CA TRP A 20 26.20 -23.57 -7.73
C TRP A 20 26.02 -22.13 -7.25
N ALA A 21 26.14 -21.16 -8.16
CA ALA A 21 25.89 -19.76 -7.83
C ALA A 21 24.43 -19.52 -7.46
N TYR A 22 23.48 -20.15 -8.14
CA TYR A 22 22.06 -20.01 -7.80
C TYR A 22 21.73 -20.65 -6.45
N GLU A 23 22.28 -21.81 -6.13
CA GLU A 23 22.14 -22.41 -4.79
C GLU A 23 22.71 -21.50 -3.70
N GLY A 24 23.91 -20.93 -3.91
CA GLY A 24 24.48 -19.94 -3.00
C GLY A 24 23.59 -18.70 -2.84
N LEU A 25 23.02 -18.18 -3.93
CA LEU A 25 22.04 -17.09 -3.88
C LEU A 25 20.81 -17.47 -3.06
N TYR A 26 20.26 -18.67 -3.29
CA TYR A 26 19.09 -19.15 -2.57
C TYR A 26 19.36 -19.25 -1.07
N GLN A 27 20.52 -19.78 -0.66
CA GLN A 27 20.93 -19.84 0.75
C GLN A 27 21.08 -18.44 1.37
N LEU A 28 21.67 -17.48 0.65
CA LEU A 28 21.77 -16.10 1.11
C LEU A 28 20.39 -15.45 1.28
N ARG A 29 19.48 -15.68 0.33
CA ARG A 29 18.08 -15.20 0.37
C ARG A 29 17.34 -15.76 1.59
N GLN A 30 17.54 -17.06 1.87
CA GLN A 30 16.96 -17.72 3.04
C GLN A 30 17.54 -17.18 4.35
N HIS A 31 18.86 -17.00 4.42
CA HIS A 31 19.52 -16.45 5.61
C HIS A 31 18.99 -15.04 5.94
N VAL A 32 18.86 -14.18 4.92
CA VAL A 32 18.39 -12.80 5.06
C VAL A 32 17.02 -12.64 5.71
N ILE A 33 16.12 -13.61 5.53
CA ILE A 33 14.78 -13.56 6.14
C ILE A 33 14.91 -13.44 7.66
N SER A 34 15.79 -14.22 8.29
CA SER A 34 15.89 -14.33 9.75
C SER A 34 16.75 -13.28 10.45
N ILE A 35 17.29 -12.31 9.70
CA ILE A 35 18.34 -11.41 10.20
C ILE A 35 17.75 -10.15 10.81
N GLU A 36 18.09 -9.94 12.08
CA GLU A 36 17.71 -8.74 12.82
C GLU A 36 18.77 -7.62 12.74
N SER A 37 20.00 -7.95 12.33
CA SER A 37 21.12 -7.01 12.23
C SER A 37 21.12 -6.25 10.91
N ALA A 38 20.95 -4.93 10.98
CA ALA A 38 20.96 -4.06 9.81
C ALA A 38 22.27 -4.14 8.99
N THR A 39 23.43 -4.20 9.67
CA THR A 39 24.73 -4.29 9.01
C THR A 39 24.91 -5.63 8.31
N GLU A 40 24.45 -6.72 8.93
CA GLU A 40 24.53 -8.05 8.34
C GLU A 40 23.57 -8.19 7.16
N TYR A 41 22.34 -7.68 7.30
CA TYR A 41 21.37 -7.62 6.21
C TYR A 41 21.95 -6.88 5.00
N LEU A 42 22.51 -5.69 5.19
CA LEU A 42 23.11 -4.91 4.09
C LEU A 42 24.32 -5.60 3.46
N ARG A 43 25.09 -6.36 4.25
CA ARG A 43 26.23 -7.14 3.75
C ARG A 43 25.74 -8.28 2.85
N LEU A 44 24.77 -9.06 3.31
CA LEU A 44 24.23 -10.19 2.55
C LEU A 44 23.45 -9.75 1.33
N HIS A 45 22.69 -8.66 1.44
CA HIS A 45 22.01 -8.05 0.32
C HIS A 45 22.97 -7.64 -0.80
N ARG A 46 24.10 -7.01 -0.44
CA ARG A 46 25.18 -6.73 -1.41
C ARG A 46 25.72 -7.99 -2.07
N GLU A 47 25.95 -9.04 -1.29
CA GLU A 47 26.47 -10.32 -1.78
C GLU A 47 25.50 -10.97 -2.77
N MET A 48 24.20 -11.02 -2.42
CA MET A 48 23.14 -11.50 -3.31
C MET A 48 23.08 -10.74 -4.62
N VAL A 49 23.08 -9.40 -4.55
CA VAL A 49 22.98 -8.53 -5.73
C VAL A 49 24.21 -8.66 -6.62
N GLN A 50 25.41 -8.77 -6.05
CA GLN A 50 26.64 -8.99 -6.82
C GLN A 50 26.60 -10.33 -7.56
N LEU A 51 26.20 -11.39 -6.86
CA LEU A 51 26.08 -12.73 -7.41
C LEU A 51 25.05 -12.79 -8.54
N GLU A 52 23.86 -12.24 -8.30
CA GLU A 52 22.78 -12.18 -9.29
C GLU A 52 23.16 -11.31 -10.50
N SER A 53 23.77 -10.13 -10.26
CA SER A 53 24.21 -9.24 -11.33
C SER A 53 25.25 -9.90 -12.22
N ALA A 54 26.20 -10.67 -11.66
CA ALA A 54 27.24 -11.34 -12.46
C ALA A 54 26.65 -12.24 -13.54
N TRP A 55 25.57 -12.96 -13.23
CA TRP A 55 24.87 -13.84 -14.17
C TRP A 55 23.91 -13.10 -15.10
N LEU A 56 23.19 -12.09 -14.60
CA LEU A 56 22.23 -11.32 -15.39
C LEU A 56 22.88 -10.38 -16.41
N THR A 57 24.07 -9.84 -16.11
CA THR A 57 24.84 -8.99 -17.04
C THR A 57 25.86 -9.76 -17.86
N GLY A 58 25.95 -11.08 -17.67
CA GLY A 58 26.82 -11.98 -18.42
C GLY A 58 26.32 -12.24 -19.85
N PRO A 59 26.83 -13.31 -20.51
CA PRO A 59 26.37 -13.70 -21.84
C PRO A 59 24.84 -13.95 -21.86
N PRO A 60 24.09 -13.44 -22.87
CA PRO A 60 22.63 -13.48 -22.87
C PRO A 60 22.01 -14.86 -22.68
N LYS A 61 22.65 -15.92 -23.21
CA LYS A 61 22.22 -17.32 -23.02
C LYS A 61 22.13 -17.69 -21.53
N TRP A 62 23.13 -17.32 -20.73
CA TRP A 62 23.17 -17.65 -19.31
C TRP A 62 22.22 -16.79 -18.49
N ALA A 63 22.06 -15.51 -18.85
CA ALA A 63 21.05 -14.66 -18.22
C ALA A 63 19.62 -15.22 -18.42
N LEU A 64 19.32 -15.79 -19.60
CA LEU A 64 18.03 -16.46 -19.85
C LEU A 64 17.86 -17.73 -19.01
N ARG A 65 18.90 -18.58 -18.93
CA ARG A 65 18.89 -19.80 -18.12
C ARG A 65 18.76 -19.51 -16.62
N TRP A 66 19.44 -18.48 -16.14
CA TRP A 66 19.30 -17.97 -14.77
C TRP A 66 17.87 -17.52 -14.47
N ARG A 67 17.28 -16.71 -15.35
CA ARG A 67 15.88 -16.25 -15.21
C ARG A 67 14.89 -17.41 -15.24
N PHE A 68 15.14 -18.44 -16.05
CA PHE A 68 14.32 -19.64 -16.07
C PHE A 68 14.37 -20.40 -14.73
N LEU A 69 15.57 -20.60 -14.18
CA LEU A 69 15.73 -21.23 -12.86
C LEU A 69 15.06 -20.39 -11.75
N ASP A 70 15.19 -19.06 -11.80
CA ASP A 70 14.52 -18.16 -10.84
C ASP A 70 12.99 -18.23 -10.94
N ALA A 71 12.45 -18.29 -12.15
CA ALA A 71 11.02 -18.49 -12.37
C ALA A 71 10.57 -19.85 -11.86
N ALA A 72 11.32 -20.92 -12.15
CA ALA A 72 11.00 -22.27 -11.69
C ALA A 72 10.95 -22.37 -10.15
N VAL A 73 11.89 -21.76 -9.43
CA VAL A 73 11.86 -21.70 -7.96
C VAL A 73 10.62 -20.97 -7.46
N GLN A 74 10.24 -19.87 -8.11
CA GLN A 74 9.04 -19.13 -7.73
C GLN A 74 7.75 -19.91 -8.04
N ASP A 75 7.69 -20.64 -9.14
CA ASP A 75 6.57 -21.50 -9.50
C ASP A 75 6.43 -22.64 -8.49
N TRP A 76 7.53 -23.30 -8.11
CA TRP A 76 7.52 -24.29 -7.03
C TRP A 76 7.05 -23.71 -5.69
N ALA A 77 7.38 -22.45 -5.39
CA ALA A 77 6.93 -21.78 -4.16
C ALA A 77 5.44 -21.39 -4.21
N ASN A 78 4.91 -21.02 -5.37
CA ASN A 78 3.55 -20.52 -5.54
C ASN A 78 2.53 -21.62 -5.82
N ASP A 79 2.88 -22.58 -6.67
CA ASP A 79 2.03 -23.70 -7.09
C ASP A 79 2.88 -24.99 -7.23
N PRO A 80 3.16 -25.69 -6.11
CA PRO A 80 3.96 -26.90 -6.12
C PRO A 80 3.36 -28.03 -6.97
N ASP A 81 2.03 -28.09 -7.12
CA ASP A 81 1.36 -29.14 -7.88
C ASP A 81 1.48 -28.89 -9.38
N PHE A 82 1.26 -27.65 -9.84
CA PHE A 82 1.54 -27.25 -11.22
C PHE A 82 3.02 -27.44 -11.57
N ALA A 83 3.93 -27.00 -10.70
CA ALA A 83 5.37 -27.13 -10.93
C ALA A 83 5.80 -28.62 -11.00
N ARG A 84 5.20 -29.49 -10.18
CA ARG A 84 5.39 -30.94 -10.24
C ARG A 84 4.87 -31.51 -11.56
N GLN A 85 3.67 -31.13 -11.99
CA GLN A 85 3.10 -31.56 -13.27
C GLN A 85 3.98 -31.11 -14.44
N LEU A 86 4.40 -29.84 -14.48
CA LEU A 86 5.28 -29.30 -15.52
C LEU A 86 6.61 -30.06 -15.58
N ARG A 87 7.21 -30.36 -14.41
CA ARG A 87 8.41 -31.20 -14.32
C ARG A 87 8.12 -32.59 -14.88
N ASP A 88 7.06 -33.25 -14.43
CA ASP A 88 6.73 -34.61 -14.86
C ASP A 88 6.45 -34.67 -16.37
N GLU A 89 5.78 -33.68 -16.94
CA GLU A 89 5.58 -33.54 -18.39
C GLU A 89 6.90 -33.30 -19.13
N ALA A 90 7.83 -32.53 -18.56
CA ALA A 90 9.13 -32.28 -19.16
C ALA A 90 10.06 -33.52 -19.14
N PHE A 91 9.93 -34.39 -18.12
CA PHE A 91 10.75 -35.60 -17.96
C PHE A 91 10.11 -36.87 -18.56
N TYR A 92 8.79 -36.99 -18.50
CA TYR A 92 8.03 -38.20 -18.83
C TYR A 92 6.91 -37.97 -19.86
N GLY A 93 6.74 -36.75 -20.35
CA GLY A 93 5.62 -36.35 -21.21
C GLY A 93 5.46 -37.18 -22.49
N SER A 94 4.20 -37.24 -22.92
CA SER A 94 3.71 -37.92 -24.12
C SER A 94 4.48 -37.53 -25.40
N PHE A 95 4.73 -38.53 -26.27
CA PHE A 95 5.34 -38.38 -27.61
C PHE A 95 4.69 -37.30 -28.51
N PHE A 96 3.48 -36.83 -28.19
CA PHE A 96 2.67 -36.02 -29.09
C PHE A 96 2.84 -34.49 -28.95
N ALA A 97 3.29 -33.97 -27.79
CA ALA A 97 3.56 -32.53 -27.61
C ALA A 97 4.37 -32.22 -26.33
N PRO A 98 5.62 -32.70 -26.17
CA PRO A 98 6.44 -32.26 -25.04
C PRO A 98 6.69 -30.75 -25.11
N PRO A 99 6.75 -30.03 -23.98
CA PRO A 99 7.19 -28.64 -23.98
C PRO A 99 8.59 -28.58 -24.59
N ASN A 100 8.84 -27.62 -25.48
CA ASN A 100 10.14 -27.41 -26.15
C ASN A 100 11.18 -26.86 -25.16
N LEU A 101 11.54 -27.65 -24.15
CA LEU A 101 12.57 -27.34 -23.16
C LEU A 101 13.87 -28.06 -23.49
N ASP A 102 14.98 -27.33 -23.42
CA ASP A 102 16.30 -27.94 -23.55
C ASP A 102 16.71 -28.70 -22.28
N GLY A 103 17.85 -29.41 -22.33
CA GLY A 103 18.32 -30.20 -21.17
C GLY A 103 18.55 -29.36 -19.92
N ILE A 104 19.06 -28.13 -20.08
CA ILE A 104 19.40 -27.24 -18.97
C ILE A 104 18.12 -26.76 -18.27
N GLU A 105 17.07 -26.42 -19.02
CA GLU A 105 15.76 -26.03 -18.49
C GLU A 105 15.11 -27.17 -17.69
N ARG A 106 15.15 -28.41 -18.21
CA ARG A 106 14.62 -29.59 -17.48
C ARG A 106 15.33 -29.81 -16.15
N GLU A 107 16.65 -29.75 -16.16
CA GLU A 107 17.44 -29.85 -14.94
C GLU A 107 17.23 -28.64 -14.00
N SER A 108 16.91 -27.46 -14.53
CA SER A 108 16.54 -26.30 -13.71
C SER A 108 15.22 -26.53 -12.95
N LEU A 109 14.23 -27.20 -13.58
CA LEU A 109 13.00 -27.61 -12.88
C LEU A 109 13.27 -28.61 -11.74
N ALA A 110 14.22 -29.53 -11.93
CA ALA A 110 14.64 -30.48 -10.90
C ALA A 110 15.36 -29.78 -9.74
N GLN A 111 16.33 -28.90 -10.04
CA GLN A 111 17.04 -28.13 -9.03
C GLN A 111 16.09 -27.21 -8.23
N ALA A 112 15.12 -26.58 -8.89
CA ALA A 112 14.13 -25.75 -8.23
C ALA A 112 13.31 -26.56 -7.19
N ALA A 113 12.93 -27.78 -7.54
CA ALA A 113 12.23 -28.69 -6.62
C ALA A 113 13.10 -29.03 -5.40
N GLU A 114 14.39 -29.31 -5.61
CA GLU A 114 15.34 -29.61 -4.54
C GLU A 114 15.55 -28.41 -3.60
N LEU A 115 15.76 -27.20 -4.13
CA LEU A 115 15.98 -26.01 -3.32
C LEU A 115 14.78 -25.69 -2.42
N VAL A 116 13.56 -25.76 -2.96
CA VAL A 116 12.33 -25.50 -2.19
C VAL A 116 12.06 -26.62 -1.18
N HIS A 117 12.35 -27.88 -1.52
CA HIS A 117 12.15 -29.02 -0.61
C HIS A 117 13.19 -29.09 0.51
N CYS A 118 14.47 -28.87 0.21
CA CYS A 118 15.56 -28.86 1.19
C CYS A 118 15.53 -27.63 2.10
N GLY A 119 15.04 -26.48 1.62
CA GLY A 119 14.76 -25.33 2.46
C GLY A 119 13.71 -25.61 3.56
N ALA A 120 12.83 -26.59 3.35
CA ALA A 120 11.83 -27.02 4.33
C ALA A 120 12.35 -28.04 5.37
N LEU A 121 13.60 -28.51 5.25
CA LEU A 121 14.20 -29.55 6.12
C LEU A 121 15.02 -29.00 7.29
N GLY A 122 15.38 -27.71 7.32
CA GLY A 122 15.65 -27.05 8.59
C GLY A 122 14.33 -27.05 9.36
N GLU A 123 14.30 -27.68 10.56
CA GLU A 123 13.10 -27.94 11.38
C GLU A 123 11.88 -27.17 10.88
N LEU A 124 10.82 -27.88 10.46
CA LEU A 124 9.47 -27.33 10.25
C LEU A 124 9.18 -26.41 11.43
N THR A 125 9.59 -25.15 11.30
CA THR A 125 9.50 -24.17 12.35
C THR A 125 8.01 -24.02 12.41
N GLU A 126 7.41 -24.39 13.55
CA GLU A 126 5.96 -24.47 13.69
C GLU A 126 5.37 -23.30 12.92
N THR A 127 4.69 -23.59 11.80
CA THR A 127 4.46 -22.64 10.69
C THR A 127 3.50 -21.49 11.05
N SER A 128 3.38 -21.16 12.34
CA SER A 128 2.89 -19.92 12.94
C SER A 128 3.96 -18.81 12.84
N SER A 129 5.14 -19.15 12.31
CA SER A 129 6.32 -18.30 12.14
C SER A 129 6.63 -17.90 10.70
N LEU A 130 5.82 -18.28 9.70
CA LEU A 130 5.99 -17.82 8.32
C LEU A 130 5.48 -16.38 8.14
N ALA A 131 5.91 -15.49 9.02
CA ALA A 131 5.76 -14.06 8.81
C ALA A 131 6.61 -13.68 7.60
N TYR A 132 6.04 -12.96 6.65
CA TYR A 132 6.85 -12.17 5.74
C TYR A 132 7.60 -11.17 6.59
N ILE A 133 8.90 -11.41 6.75
CA ILE A 133 9.75 -10.39 7.32
C ILE A 133 9.88 -9.35 6.24
N ALA A 134 9.23 -8.25 6.52
CA ALA A 134 9.29 -7.11 5.69
C ALA A 134 10.44 -6.23 6.19
N THR A 135 11.22 -5.76 5.24
CA THR A 135 12.46 -5.03 5.49
C THR A 135 12.36 -3.64 4.91
N TYR A 136 12.79 -2.67 5.70
CA TYR A 136 12.47 -1.26 5.50
C TYR A 136 13.69 -0.41 5.64
N THR A 137 14.04 0.30 4.59
CA THR A 137 15.11 1.30 4.63
C THR A 137 14.49 2.68 4.58
N TYR A 138 14.86 3.54 5.52
CA TYR A 138 14.52 4.94 5.56
C TYR A 138 15.80 5.77 5.57
N THR A 139 16.05 6.54 4.51
CA THR A 139 17.25 7.35 4.39
C THR A 139 16.85 8.82 4.29
N HIS A 140 17.35 9.62 5.22
CA HIS A 140 17.25 11.08 5.16
C HIS A 140 18.30 11.61 4.18
N THR A 141 17.98 12.52 3.25
CA THR A 141 18.97 12.99 2.27
C THR A 141 20.20 13.66 2.90
N ALA A 142 20.11 14.18 4.12
CA ALA A 142 21.26 14.71 4.85
C ALA A 142 22.04 13.65 5.65
N SER A 143 21.54 12.41 5.76
CA SER A 143 22.23 11.29 6.40
C SER A 143 22.62 10.23 5.36
N ALA A 144 23.94 10.04 5.19
CA ALA A 144 24.47 8.98 4.33
C ALA A 144 24.25 7.57 4.90
N THR A 145 23.85 7.46 6.16
CA THR A 145 23.55 6.19 6.85
C THR A 145 22.07 6.18 7.18
N GLY A 146 21.25 5.65 6.27
CA GLY A 146 19.81 5.47 6.54
C GLY A 146 19.55 4.51 7.70
N ASP A 147 18.35 4.57 8.24
CA ASP A 147 17.82 3.62 9.21
C ASP A 147 17.28 2.38 8.49
N LEU A 148 17.49 1.20 9.09
CA LEU A 148 16.93 -0.06 8.64
C LEU A 148 16.08 -0.66 9.75
N GLY A 149 14.83 -1.01 9.42
CA GLY A 149 13.90 -1.71 10.29
C GLY A 149 13.51 -3.06 9.67
N ALA A 150 13.47 -4.11 10.48
CA ALA A 150 12.87 -5.40 10.13
C ALA A 150 11.57 -5.55 10.93
N HIS A 151 10.48 -5.84 10.24
CA HIS A 151 9.14 -5.94 10.83
C HIS A 151 8.42 -7.19 10.32
N THR A 152 7.48 -7.67 11.11
CA THR A 152 6.74 -8.92 10.86
C THR A 152 5.57 -8.79 9.90
N SER A 153 5.22 -7.56 9.50
CA SER A 153 4.11 -7.28 8.58
C SER A 153 4.35 -5.99 7.80
N TRP A 154 3.61 -5.85 6.70
CA TRP A 154 3.64 -4.64 5.90
C TRP A 154 3.08 -3.43 6.65
N TRP A 155 2.02 -3.65 7.42
CA TRP A 155 1.36 -2.62 8.22
C TRP A 155 2.27 -2.02 9.28
N LYS A 156 2.93 -2.84 10.13
CA LYS A 156 3.79 -2.34 11.22
C LYS A 156 4.88 -1.42 10.70
N ALA A 157 5.35 -1.70 9.51
CA ALA A 157 6.43 -0.94 8.97
C ALA A 157 6.02 0.32 8.22
N ARG A 158 4.81 0.35 7.64
CA ARG A 158 4.22 1.62 7.22
C ARG A 158 4.11 2.56 8.42
N GLU A 159 3.68 2.06 9.58
CA GLU A 159 3.66 2.83 10.84
C GLU A 159 5.09 3.23 11.28
N TRP A 160 6.07 2.33 11.24
CA TRP A 160 7.46 2.64 11.57
C TRP A 160 8.08 3.73 10.67
N VAL A 161 7.85 3.67 9.35
CA VAL A 161 8.30 4.70 8.42
C VAL A 161 7.61 6.03 8.74
N ARG A 162 6.29 5.98 8.96
CA ARG A 162 5.49 7.16 9.30
C ARG A 162 6.02 7.85 10.55
N GLU A 163 6.38 7.09 11.59
CA GLU A 163 6.97 7.63 12.83
C GLU A 163 8.32 8.32 12.59
N ARG A 164 9.14 7.79 11.67
CA ARG A 164 10.47 8.36 11.33
C ARG A 164 10.41 9.58 10.42
N ALA A 165 9.42 9.65 9.54
CA ALA A 165 9.24 10.78 8.63
C ALA A 165 8.95 12.12 9.36
N VAL A 166 8.47 12.09 10.61
CA VAL A 166 7.87 13.26 11.30
C VAL A 166 8.92 14.21 11.93
N THR A 167 10.17 14.23 11.47
CA THR A 167 11.22 15.08 12.06
C THR A 167 11.28 16.50 11.48
N ASP A 168 11.09 16.69 10.17
CA ASP A 168 11.04 17.99 9.49
C ASP A 168 10.24 17.88 8.17
N SER A 169 9.34 18.82 7.89
CA SER A 169 8.31 18.70 6.84
C SER A 169 8.86 18.69 5.42
N ASP A 170 9.92 19.46 5.21
CA ASP A 170 10.47 19.79 3.90
C ASP A 170 11.70 18.96 3.57
N THR A 171 12.18 18.17 4.54
CA THR A 171 13.29 17.28 4.29
C THR A 171 12.90 16.25 3.23
N ALA A 172 13.70 16.18 2.18
CA ALA A 172 13.68 15.09 1.22
C ALA A 172 14.14 13.76 1.86
N VAL A 173 13.35 12.71 1.69
CA VAL A 173 13.62 11.36 2.20
C VAL A 173 13.56 10.34 1.07
N ASP A 174 14.42 9.32 1.16
CA ASP A 174 14.38 8.11 0.36
C ASP A 174 13.81 6.99 1.25
N MET A 175 12.87 6.20 0.72
CA MET A 175 12.25 5.10 1.45
C MET A 175 12.19 3.87 0.56
N THR A 176 12.38 2.69 1.13
CA THR A 176 12.02 1.43 0.48
C THR A 176 11.40 0.48 1.49
N VAL A 177 10.28 -0.11 1.07
CA VAL A 177 9.53 -1.14 1.76
C VAL A 177 9.61 -2.40 0.91
N ALA A 178 10.11 -3.49 1.46
CA ALA A 178 10.17 -4.78 0.79
C ALA A 178 9.63 -5.91 1.69
N ALA A 179 9.10 -6.97 1.11
CA ALA A 179 8.72 -8.19 1.80
C ALA A 179 9.49 -9.39 1.21
N HIS A 180 9.93 -10.30 2.07
CA HIS A 180 10.62 -11.51 1.63
C HIS A 180 9.68 -12.72 1.64
N ASP A 181 9.59 -13.40 0.50
CA ASP A 181 8.91 -14.68 0.40
C ASP A 181 9.71 -15.77 1.09
N VAL A 182 9.18 -16.25 2.21
CA VAL A 182 9.81 -17.26 3.05
C VAL A 182 10.08 -18.59 2.34
N VAL A 183 9.32 -18.92 1.29
CA VAL A 183 9.47 -20.19 0.57
C VAL A 183 10.54 -20.09 -0.52
N SER A 184 10.48 -19.07 -1.39
CA SER A 184 11.46 -18.89 -2.46
C SER A 184 12.70 -18.08 -2.06
N GLY A 185 12.65 -17.40 -0.92
CA GLY A 185 13.62 -16.39 -0.50
C GLY A 185 13.52 -15.08 -1.29
N LYS A 186 12.61 -14.97 -2.25
CA LYS A 186 12.54 -13.84 -3.18
C LYS A 186 12.09 -12.57 -2.46
N ARG A 187 12.76 -11.46 -2.76
CA ARG A 187 12.41 -10.14 -2.26
C ARG A 187 11.43 -9.44 -3.20
N HIS A 188 10.33 -8.95 -2.65
CA HIS A 188 9.29 -8.18 -3.34
C HIS A 188 9.34 -6.74 -2.85
N LEU A 189 9.60 -5.78 -3.74
CA LEU A 189 9.50 -4.36 -3.41
C LEU A 189 8.02 -3.94 -3.44
N LEU A 190 7.50 -3.37 -2.35
CA LEU A 190 6.10 -2.95 -2.27
C LEU A 190 5.96 -1.44 -2.47
N ASN A 191 6.84 -0.65 -1.83
CA ASN A 191 6.84 0.81 -1.95
C ASN A 191 8.26 1.33 -2.04
N THR A 192 8.45 2.35 -2.87
CA THR A 192 9.69 3.12 -2.87
C THR A 192 9.38 4.61 -2.99
N ALA A 193 10.23 5.42 -2.39
CA ALA A 193 10.19 6.86 -2.54
C ALA A 193 11.61 7.40 -2.74
N THR A 194 11.73 8.44 -3.54
CA THR A 194 13.03 9.09 -3.79
C THR A 194 12.89 10.60 -3.71
N ALA A 195 13.70 11.20 -2.84
CA ALA A 195 13.79 12.62 -2.57
C ALA A 195 12.42 13.30 -2.38
N ILE A 196 11.47 12.58 -1.77
CA ILE A 196 10.12 13.08 -1.50
C ILE A 196 10.15 13.90 -0.21
N PRO A 197 9.47 15.06 -0.12
CA PRO A 197 9.31 15.75 1.16
C PRO A 197 8.64 14.82 2.19
N ALA A 198 9.10 14.85 3.44
CA ALA A 198 8.57 13.96 4.47
C ALA A 198 7.06 14.14 4.71
N THR A 199 6.53 15.35 4.51
CA THR A 199 5.08 15.61 4.54
C THR A 199 4.31 14.91 3.42
N GLU A 200 4.85 14.91 2.20
CA GLU A 200 4.26 14.18 1.07
C GLU A 200 4.32 12.67 1.31
N LEU A 201 5.43 12.15 1.85
CA LEU A 201 5.54 10.74 2.23
C LEU A 201 4.45 10.34 3.24
N VAL A 202 4.25 11.13 4.30
CA VAL A 202 3.20 10.87 5.29
C VAL A 202 1.81 10.92 4.64
N THR A 203 1.59 11.84 3.71
CA THR A 203 0.31 11.95 2.97
C THR A 203 0.04 10.71 2.11
N GLU A 204 1.05 10.18 1.43
CA GLU A 204 0.92 8.94 0.65
C GLU A 204 0.72 7.71 1.54
N LEU A 205 1.40 7.63 2.69
CA LEU A 205 1.17 6.57 3.68
C LEU A 205 -0.23 6.63 4.28
N ASP A 206 -0.74 7.82 4.59
CA ASP A 206 -2.11 8.02 5.07
C ASP A 206 -3.13 7.62 3.98
N ARG A 207 -2.85 7.91 2.70
CA ARG A 207 -3.68 7.47 1.56
C ARG A 207 -3.70 5.94 1.45
N LEU A 208 -2.57 5.27 1.63
CA LEU A 208 -2.53 3.81 1.67
C LEU A 208 -3.35 3.26 2.86
N ALA A 209 -3.22 3.87 4.04
CA ALA A 209 -3.97 3.44 5.22
C ALA A 209 -5.48 3.57 5.06
N ALA A 210 -5.96 4.59 4.32
CA ALA A 210 -7.38 4.76 4.02
C ALA A 210 -7.97 3.61 3.18
N VAL A 211 -7.15 2.99 2.32
CA VAL A 211 -7.56 1.91 1.42
C VAL A 211 -7.33 0.53 2.02
N LEU A 212 -6.14 0.33 2.63
CA LEU A 212 -5.71 -0.95 3.19
C LEU A 212 -6.32 -1.26 4.58
N GLY A 213 -6.92 -0.25 5.21
CA GLY A 213 -7.20 -0.26 6.63
C GLY A 213 -5.98 0.19 7.44
N GLY A 214 -6.19 1.21 8.27
CA GLY A 214 -5.21 1.67 9.24
C GLY A 214 -5.27 0.89 10.55
N ALA A 215 -4.53 1.35 11.55
CA ALA A 215 -4.68 0.86 12.92
C ALA A 215 -6.16 0.98 13.36
N ARG A 216 -6.79 -0.11 13.79
CA ARG A 216 -8.17 -0.04 14.28
C ARG A 216 -8.22 0.82 15.55
N GLU A 217 -9.09 1.83 15.54
CA GLU A 217 -9.29 2.69 16.70
C GLU A 217 -10.11 1.97 17.77
N ARG A 218 -9.74 2.17 19.03
CA ARG A 218 -10.49 1.67 20.18
C ARG A 218 -11.69 2.57 20.42
N ASP A 219 -12.89 1.99 20.51
CA ASP A 219 -14.10 2.73 20.86
C ASP A 219 -14.10 3.07 22.37
N GLY A 220 -13.43 2.24 23.18
CA GLY A 220 -13.35 2.38 24.63
C GLY A 220 -14.56 1.79 25.36
N LYS A 221 -15.53 1.26 24.62
CA LYS A 221 -16.64 0.46 25.15
C LYS A 221 -16.26 -1.03 25.04
N PRO A 222 -16.19 -1.77 26.16
CA PRO A 222 -15.72 -3.17 26.16
C PRO A 222 -16.41 -4.06 25.14
N PHE A 223 -17.74 -3.98 25.02
CA PHE A 223 -18.49 -4.83 24.08
C PHE A 223 -18.21 -4.52 22.60
N VAL A 224 -17.91 -3.26 22.27
CA VAL A 224 -17.57 -2.85 20.89
C VAL A 224 -16.15 -3.31 20.57
N ASP A 225 -15.23 -3.08 21.52
CA ASP A 225 -13.85 -3.47 21.39
C ASP A 225 -13.69 -5.00 21.33
N ASP A 226 -14.46 -5.77 22.11
CA ASP A 226 -14.50 -7.23 22.02
C ASP A 226 -15.03 -7.70 20.67
N LEU A 227 -16.09 -7.08 20.14
CA LEU A 227 -16.61 -7.40 18.81
C LEU A 227 -15.58 -7.08 17.71
N HIS A 228 -14.87 -5.96 17.80
CA HIS A 228 -13.79 -5.64 16.86
C HIS A 228 -12.65 -6.65 16.91
N TYR A 229 -12.30 -7.12 18.10
CA TYR A 229 -11.31 -8.18 18.28
C TYR A 229 -11.78 -9.48 17.63
N ASP A 230 -13.03 -9.91 17.90
CA ASP A 230 -13.56 -11.16 17.35
C ASP A 230 -13.61 -11.12 15.81
N VAL A 231 -14.00 -9.98 15.23
CA VAL A 231 -13.96 -9.75 13.76
C VAL A 231 -12.52 -9.86 13.23
N LEU A 232 -11.52 -9.30 13.91
CA LEU A 232 -10.12 -9.42 13.50
C LEU A 232 -9.62 -10.88 13.53
N CYS A 233 -10.01 -11.64 14.55
CA CYS A 233 -9.71 -13.08 14.62
C CYS A 233 -10.38 -13.87 13.49
N ASP A 234 -11.62 -13.54 13.14
CA ASP A 234 -12.36 -14.16 12.03
C ASP A 234 -11.74 -13.82 10.67
N ASP A 235 -11.40 -12.54 10.44
CA ASP A 235 -10.68 -12.07 9.25
C ASP A 235 -9.33 -12.79 9.11
N TYR A 236 -8.58 -12.90 10.22
CA TYR A 236 -7.30 -13.62 10.26
C TYR A 236 -7.48 -15.11 9.93
N ARG A 237 -8.49 -15.77 10.50
CA ARG A 237 -8.81 -17.18 10.20
C ARG A 237 -9.13 -17.38 8.72
N ALA A 238 -9.98 -16.54 8.15
CA ALA A 238 -10.33 -16.61 6.73
C ALA A 238 -9.10 -16.38 5.83
N SER A 239 -8.28 -15.37 6.16
CA SER A 239 -7.05 -15.06 5.42
C SER A 239 -6.03 -16.21 5.51
N MET A 240 -5.85 -16.80 6.69
CA MET A 240 -4.95 -17.94 6.93
C MET A 240 -5.35 -19.17 6.12
N ILE A 241 -6.64 -19.48 6.07
CA ILE A 241 -7.18 -20.57 5.25
C ILE A 241 -6.88 -20.31 3.78
N ALA A 242 -7.19 -19.10 3.29
CA ALA A 242 -6.91 -18.72 1.92
C ALA A 242 -5.40 -18.87 1.62
N ALA A 243 -4.53 -18.29 2.46
CA ALA A 243 -3.08 -18.30 2.27
C ALA A 243 -2.44 -19.69 2.30
N ARG A 244 -3.11 -20.71 2.85
CA ARG A 244 -2.66 -22.11 2.88
C ARG A 244 -3.38 -23.00 1.87
N HIS A 245 -4.39 -22.49 1.17
CA HIS A 245 -5.20 -23.30 0.26
C HIS A 245 -4.36 -23.71 -0.98
N PRO A 246 -4.30 -25.01 -1.35
CA PRO A 246 -3.41 -25.49 -2.43
C PRO A 246 -3.61 -24.79 -3.78
N ARG A 247 -4.84 -24.38 -4.09
CA ARG A 247 -5.19 -23.71 -5.36
C ARG A 247 -5.03 -22.17 -5.35
N THR A 248 -4.39 -21.56 -4.35
CA THR A 248 -4.15 -20.10 -4.42
C THR A 248 -3.15 -19.72 -5.51
N GLY A 249 -2.25 -20.65 -5.87
CA GLY A 249 -1.25 -20.44 -6.92
C GLY A 249 -0.55 -19.09 -6.81
N ILE A 250 -0.63 -18.32 -7.90
CA ILE A 250 -0.02 -16.98 -8.02
C ILE A 250 -0.48 -15.95 -6.97
N ARG A 251 -1.60 -16.17 -6.29
CA ARG A 251 -2.13 -15.23 -5.27
C ARG A 251 -1.68 -15.54 -3.84
N ARG A 252 -0.88 -16.61 -3.64
CA ARG A 252 -0.35 -16.97 -2.31
C ARG A 252 0.31 -15.78 -1.61
N PHE A 253 1.15 -15.04 -2.34
CA PHE A 253 1.83 -13.85 -1.81
C PHE A 253 0.84 -12.80 -1.30
N GLU A 254 -0.23 -12.52 -2.06
CA GLU A 254 -1.27 -11.55 -1.68
C GLU A 254 -1.95 -11.96 -0.36
N HIS A 255 -2.38 -13.22 -0.25
CA HIS A 255 -3.06 -13.71 0.93
C HIS A 255 -2.16 -13.71 2.16
N LYS A 256 -0.89 -14.08 2.00
CA LYS A 256 0.07 -14.08 3.09
C LYS A 256 0.39 -12.69 3.60
N LEU A 257 0.63 -11.74 2.69
CA LEU A 257 0.89 -10.34 3.07
C LEU A 257 -0.24 -9.77 3.94
N TYR A 258 -1.48 -10.09 3.61
CA TYR A 258 -2.65 -9.66 4.38
C TYR A 258 -2.83 -10.41 5.69
N THR A 259 -2.55 -11.71 5.70
CA THR A 259 -2.53 -12.52 6.92
C THR A 259 -1.58 -11.91 7.97
N ASP A 260 -0.38 -11.48 7.56
CA ASP A 260 0.60 -10.89 8.47
C ASP A 260 0.15 -9.52 9.00
N ASP A 261 -0.40 -8.69 8.12
CA ASP A 261 -1.00 -7.40 8.52
C ASP A 261 -2.12 -7.63 9.55
N LEU A 262 -3.02 -8.61 9.33
CA LEU A 262 -4.10 -8.95 10.26
C LEU A 262 -3.57 -9.50 11.59
N ARG A 263 -2.54 -10.36 11.56
CA ARG A 263 -1.93 -10.91 12.78
C ARG A 263 -1.41 -9.79 13.67
N ASP A 264 -0.61 -8.90 13.10
CA ASP A 264 0.00 -7.79 13.85
C ASP A 264 -1.04 -6.75 14.32
N GLN A 265 -2.04 -6.43 13.48
CA GLN A 265 -3.15 -5.58 13.90
C GLN A 265 -3.95 -6.20 15.04
N THR A 266 -4.20 -7.52 15.01
CA THR A 266 -4.92 -8.23 16.07
C THR A 266 -4.14 -8.22 17.38
N LEU A 267 -2.84 -8.51 17.32
CA LEU A 267 -1.96 -8.49 18.50
C LEU A 267 -1.90 -7.09 19.12
N ASP A 268 -1.68 -6.06 18.30
CA ASP A 268 -1.58 -4.69 18.77
C ASP A 268 -2.92 -4.17 19.32
N PHE A 269 -4.04 -4.52 18.69
CA PHE A 269 -5.39 -4.17 19.16
C PHE A 269 -5.71 -4.87 20.49
N ALA A 270 -5.44 -6.17 20.58
CA ALA A 270 -5.65 -6.97 21.79
C ALA A 270 -4.85 -6.45 22.99
N ALA A 271 -3.57 -6.12 22.77
CA ALA A 271 -2.72 -5.48 23.77
C ALA A 271 -3.32 -4.13 24.21
N GLY A 272 -3.86 -3.36 23.27
CA GLY A 272 -4.51 -2.08 23.52
C GLY A 272 -5.78 -2.17 24.39
N ILE A 273 -6.52 -3.28 24.34
CA ILE A 273 -7.74 -3.50 25.14
C ILE A 273 -7.47 -4.38 26.38
N GLY A 274 -6.25 -4.89 26.54
CA GLY A 274 -5.83 -5.72 27.68
C GLY A 274 -6.27 -7.18 27.60
N ARG A 275 -6.55 -7.71 26.40
CA ARG A 275 -6.96 -9.11 26.20
C ARG A 275 -5.75 -10.04 26.26
N GLN A 276 -5.81 -11.00 27.17
CA GLN A 276 -4.77 -12.03 27.37
C GLN A 276 -5.11 -13.28 26.54
N GLY A 277 -4.10 -14.09 26.19
CA GLY A 277 -4.31 -15.35 25.46
C GLY A 277 -4.39 -15.24 23.94
N THR A 278 -4.29 -14.02 23.38
CA THR A 278 -4.39 -13.79 21.93
C THR A 278 -3.33 -14.53 21.13
N VAL A 279 -2.10 -14.65 21.65
CA VAL A 279 -1.02 -15.37 20.98
C VAL A 279 -1.39 -16.84 20.81
N GLU A 280 -1.90 -17.47 21.86
CA GLU A 280 -2.36 -18.86 21.85
C GLU A 280 -3.58 -19.07 20.96
N GLU A 281 -4.50 -18.10 20.91
CA GLU A 281 -5.69 -18.13 20.05
C GLU A 281 -5.31 -18.09 18.56
N LEU A 282 -4.45 -17.14 18.16
CA LEU A 282 -3.94 -17.05 16.79
C LEU A 282 -3.14 -18.31 16.41
N ALA A 283 -2.34 -18.86 17.32
CA ALA A 283 -1.64 -20.13 17.12
C ALA A 283 -2.61 -21.33 16.98
N GLY A 284 -3.79 -21.28 17.60
CA GLY A 284 -4.88 -22.24 17.40
C GLY A 284 -5.48 -22.15 15.99
N ILE A 285 -5.74 -20.92 15.53
CA ILE A 285 -6.21 -20.64 14.16
C ILE A 285 -5.19 -21.18 13.14
N ASP A 286 -3.92 -20.90 13.36
CA ASP A 286 -2.81 -21.35 12.52
C ASP A 286 -2.79 -22.86 12.32
N ARG A 287 -2.97 -23.63 13.40
CA ARG A 287 -2.97 -25.10 13.38
C ARG A 287 -4.19 -25.63 12.62
N THR A 288 -5.36 -25.09 12.90
CA THR A 288 -6.64 -25.48 12.27
C THR A 288 -6.58 -25.26 10.77
N ALA A 289 -6.10 -24.09 10.32
CA ALA A 289 -5.98 -23.77 8.90
C ALA A 289 -5.02 -24.70 8.14
N ARG A 290 -4.08 -25.40 8.81
CA ARG A 290 -3.22 -26.41 8.14
C ARG A 290 -3.94 -27.74 7.94
N GLN A 291 -4.85 -28.06 8.84
CA GLN A 291 -5.54 -29.35 8.86
C GLN A 291 -6.71 -29.35 7.89
N ASP A 292 -7.44 -28.23 7.81
CA ASP A 292 -8.73 -28.15 7.10
C ASP A 292 -8.62 -27.60 5.66
N GLY A 293 -7.44 -27.15 5.23
CA GLY A 293 -7.26 -26.39 3.97
C GLY A 293 -7.51 -27.17 2.67
N ALA A 294 -7.57 -28.50 2.71
CA ALA A 294 -7.75 -29.34 1.52
C ALA A 294 -9.22 -29.54 1.11
N ASP A 295 -10.16 -29.43 2.06
CA ASP A 295 -11.58 -29.73 1.84
C ASP A 295 -12.42 -28.48 1.51
N LEU A 296 -11.81 -27.29 1.57
CA LEU A 296 -12.48 -26.02 1.34
C LEU A 296 -12.45 -25.64 -0.15
N ALA A 297 -13.48 -24.90 -0.60
CA ALA A 297 -13.49 -24.39 -1.97
C ALA A 297 -12.38 -23.35 -2.16
N ALA A 298 -11.76 -23.37 -3.35
CA ALA A 298 -10.73 -22.40 -3.70
C ALA A 298 -11.27 -20.97 -3.61
N VAL A 299 -10.53 -20.10 -2.94
CA VAL A 299 -10.88 -18.68 -2.84
C VAL A 299 -10.58 -18.01 -4.18
N GLY A 300 -11.64 -17.66 -4.92
CA GLY A 300 -11.55 -17.08 -6.27
C GLY A 300 -11.16 -15.60 -6.32
N SER A 301 -11.06 -14.90 -5.17
CA SER A 301 -10.70 -13.48 -5.06
C SER A 301 -9.74 -13.25 -3.89
N SER A 302 -8.87 -12.24 -3.98
CA SER A 302 -8.05 -11.81 -2.85
C SER A 302 -8.64 -10.59 -2.15
N TRP A 303 -8.08 -10.25 -0.99
CA TRP A 303 -8.42 -9.03 -0.27
C TRP A 303 -8.16 -7.75 -1.10
N LEU A 304 -7.20 -7.79 -2.04
CA LEU A 304 -6.96 -6.68 -2.99
C LEU A 304 -8.13 -6.51 -3.97
N ASP A 305 -8.73 -7.62 -4.42
CA ASP A 305 -9.94 -7.56 -5.25
C ASP A 305 -11.11 -7.00 -4.43
N GLN A 306 -11.26 -7.46 -3.18
CA GLN A 306 -12.34 -7.01 -2.29
C GLN A 306 -12.26 -5.51 -1.98
N ILE A 307 -11.06 -4.97 -1.75
CA ILE A 307 -10.84 -3.54 -1.51
C ILE A 307 -11.16 -2.72 -2.76
N ALA A 308 -10.71 -3.16 -3.95
CA ALA A 308 -11.03 -2.47 -5.20
C ALA A 308 -12.54 -2.45 -5.46
N GLU A 309 -13.20 -3.61 -5.35
CA GLU A 309 -14.65 -3.72 -5.48
C GLU A 309 -15.41 -2.92 -4.43
N HIS A 310 -14.88 -2.82 -3.20
CA HIS A 310 -15.49 -2.01 -2.15
C HIS A 310 -15.38 -0.51 -2.48
N ALA A 311 -14.22 -0.05 -2.93
CA ALA A 311 -13.99 1.35 -3.31
C ALA A 311 -14.90 1.75 -4.49
N GLU A 312 -14.98 0.91 -5.53
CA GLU A 312 -15.85 1.13 -6.68
C GLU A 312 -17.33 1.21 -6.26
N ARG A 313 -17.81 0.23 -5.49
CA ARG A 313 -19.19 0.23 -4.98
C ARG A 313 -19.49 1.41 -4.07
N ALA A 314 -18.56 1.82 -3.21
CA ALA A 314 -18.75 2.97 -2.33
C ALA A 314 -18.88 4.26 -3.15
N ARG A 315 -18.01 4.43 -4.15
CA ARG A 315 -18.06 5.56 -5.09
C ARG A 315 -19.37 5.59 -5.86
N GLU A 316 -19.77 4.47 -6.47
CA GLU A 316 -21.03 4.36 -7.23
C GLU A 316 -22.24 4.69 -6.37
N ARG A 317 -22.28 4.19 -5.12
CA ARG A 317 -23.37 4.48 -4.18
C ARG A 317 -23.45 5.97 -3.85
N LEU A 318 -22.33 6.60 -3.49
CA LEU A 318 -22.33 8.03 -3.16
C LEU A 318 -22.70 8.88 -4.37
N PHE A 319 -22.14 8.55 -5.54
CA PHE A 319 -22.45 9.22 -6.80
C PHE A 319 -23.94 9.11 -7.11
N ALA A 320 -24.51 7.91 -7.08
CA ALA A 320 -25.92 7.66 -7.38
C ALA A 320 -26.89 8.30 -6.37
N GLN A 321 -26.50 8.43 -5.09
CA GLN A 321 -27.29 9.15 -4.09
C GLN A 321 -27.39 10.65 -4.43
N GLY A 322 -26.31 11.23 -4.96
CA GLY A 322 -26.22 12.67 -5.19
C GLY A 322 -26.37 13.48 -3.90
N ILE A 323 -26.49 14.79 -4.05
CA ILE A 323 -26.91 15.67 -2.96
C ILE A 323 -27.83 16.74 -3.52
N GLU A 324 -28.86 17.07 -2.75
CA GLU A 324 -29.78 18.16 -3.05
C GLU A 324 -30.10 18.90 -1.75
N VAL A 325 -29.91 20.21 -1.76
CA VAL A 325 -30.16 21.09 -0.63
C VAL A 325 -31.03 22.24 -1.08
N HIS A 326 -31.99 22.59 -0.23
CA HIS A 326 -32.91 23.70 -0.45
C HIS A 326 -32.71 24.75 0.62
N TYR A 327 -32.70 26.02 0.24
CA TYR A 327 -32.69 27.13 1.19
C TYR A 327 -33.44 28.34 0.66
N PRO A 328 -34.11 29.12 1.52
CA PRO A 328 -34.78 30.35 1.12
C PRO A 328 -33.76 31.40 0.69
N HIS A 329 -34.15 32.20 -0.29
CA HIS A 329 -33.36 33.34 -0.73
C HIS A 329 -33.28 34.40 0.39
N ALA A 330 -32.09 34.96 0.62
CA ALA A 330 -31.82 35.87 1.74
C ALA A 330 -32.70 37.14 1.74
N HIS A 331 -33.11 37.58 0.55
CA HIS A 331 -33.85 38.82 0.34
C HIS A 331 -35.30 38.62 -0.14
N ASP A 332 -35.72 37.37 -0.40
CA ASP A 332 -37.07 37.08 -0.90
C ASP A 332 -37.57 35.72 -0.40
N PRO A 333 -38.49 35.67 0.58
CA PRO A 333 -38.99 34.42 1.13
C PRO A 333 -39.84 33.61 0.14
N THR A 334 -40.28 34.22 -0.96
CA THR A 334 -41.01 33.52 -2.04
C THR A 334 -40.08 32.79 -3.02
N LEU A 335 -38.76 32.99 -2.89
CA LEU A 335 -37.75 32.31 -3.68
C LEU A 335 -37.04 31.24 -2.85
N LEU A 336 -37.02 30.02 -3.37
CA LEU A 336 -36.20 28.92 -2.88
C LEU A 336 -35.06 28.66 -3.87
N ILE A 337 -33.87 28.45 -3.34
CA ILE A 337 -32.73 27.97 -4.10
C ILE A 337 -32.58 26.48 -3.84
N GLN A 338 -32.48 25.72 -4.91
CA GLN A 338 -32.13 24.31 -4.91
C GLN A 338 -30.72 24.20 -5.49
N ALA A 339 -29.81 23.56 -4.77
CA ALA A 339 -28.43 23.36 -5.19
C ALA A 339 -28.03 21.91 -4.94
N GLY A 340 -27.16 21.34 -5.78
CA GLY A 340 -26.84 19.93 -5.63
C GLY A 340 -25.82 19.38 -6.61
N HIS A 341 -25.65 18.07 -6.52
CA HIS A 341 -24.87 17.24 -7.44
C HIS A 341 -25.79 16.16 -8.03
N SER A 342 -25.90 16.13 -9.35
CA SER A 342 -26.74 15.18 -10.10
C SER A 342 -25.93 13.95 -10.51
N PRO A 343 -26.46 12.73 -10.37
CA PRO A 343 -25.84 11.51 -10.89
C PRO A 343 -26.02 11.32 -12.41
N VAL A 344 -26.78 12.19 -13.08
CA VAL A 344 -27.20 12.00 -14.48
C VAL A 344 -26.32 12.78 -15.47
N ASP A 345 -25.62 13.81 -14.99
CA ASP A 345 -24.82 14.70 -15.83
C ASP A 345 -23.34 14.56 -15.47
N ASP A 346 -22.60 13.79 -16.29
CA ASP A 346 -21.19 13.48 -16.00
C ASP A 346 -20.24 14.65 -16.29
N VAL A 347 -20.67 15.64 -17.10
CA VAL A 347 -19.80 16.74 -17.55
C VAL A 347 -19.89 17.91 -16.59
N ASP A 348 -21.11 18.33 -16.25
CA ASP A 348 -21.38 19.44 -15.34
C ASP A 348 -22.37 18.98 -14.24
N PRO A 349 -21.94 18.09 -13.32
CA PRO A 349 -22.83 17.43 -12.37
C PRO A 349 -23.40 18.36 -11.31
N TRP A 350 -22.71 19.46 -10.99
CA TRP A 350 -23.16 20.40 -9.98
C TRP A 350 -24.19 21.34 -10.59
N TYR A 351 -25.29 21.60 -9.88
CA TYR A 351 -26.36 22.43 -10.43
C TYR A 351 -26.95 23.37 -9.39
N GLY A 352 -27.51 24.47 -9.88
CA GLY A 352 -28.27 25.45 -9.09
C GLY A 352 -29.55 25.82 -9.81
N TRP A 353 -30.68 25.71 -9.12
CA TRP A 353 -32.03 25.98 -9.63
C TRP A 353 -32.70 26.98 -8.67
N GLN A 354 -33.55 27.84 -9.22
CA GLN A 354 -34.34 28.81 -8.47
C GLN A 354 -35.81 28.49 -8.66
N LEU A 355 -36.51 28.26 -7.56
CA LEU A 355 -37.94 28.07 -7.55
C LEU A 355 -38.61 29.32 -6.99
N ARG A 356 -39.39 30.01 -7.82
CA ARG A 356 -40.26 31.11 -7.37
C ARG A 356 -41.64 30.55 -7.05
N LEU A 357 -42.02 30.63 -5.78
CA LEU A 357 -43.34 30.25 -5.32
C LEU A 357 -44.30 31.42 -5.56
N THR A 358 -45.40 31.16 -6.27
CA THR A 358 -46.54 32.06 -6.42
C THR A 358 -47.72 31.45 -5.66
N GLN A 359 -48.24 32.21 -4.70
CA GLN A 359 -49.45 31.82 -4.00
C GLN A 359 -50.65 32.47 -4.69
N LEU A 360 -51.51 31.66 -5.30
CA LEU A 360 -52.77 32.11 -5.91
C LEU A 360 -53.92 31.41 -5.18
N GLY A 361 -54.49 32.06 -4.16
CA GLY A 361 -55.49 31.43 -3.29
C GLY A 361 -54.87 30.37 -2.35
N ASP A 362 -55.48 29.18 -2.28
CA ASP A 362 -55.01 28.05 -1.45
C ASP A 362 -54.01 27.12 -2.17
N GLU A 363 -53.74 27.36 -3.47
CA GLU A 363 -52.80 26.57 -4.26
C GLU A 363 -51.44 27.28 -4.40
N HIS A 364 -50.36 26.51 -4.24
CA HIS A 364 -48.99 26.97 -4.45
C HIS A 364 -48.55 26.56 -5.85
N THR A 365 -48.45 27.51 -6.78
CA THR A 365 -47.83 27.29 -8.11
C THR A 365 -46.39 27.79 -8.08
N GLY A 366 -45.50 27.24 -8.90
CA GLY A 366 -44.08 27.63 -8.87
C GLY A 366 -43.45 27.71 -10.26
N GLU A 367 -42.63 28.72 -10.49
CA GLU A 367 -41.79 28.84 -11.69
C GLU A 367 -40.36 28.45 -11.36
N LEU A 368 -39.83 27.48 -12.09
CA LEU A 368 -38.49 26.96 -11.92
C LEU A 368 -37.54 27.52 -12.98
N HIS A 369 -36.50 28.22 -12.53
CA HIS A 369 -35.49 28.85 -13.37
C HIS A 369 -34.13 28.21 -13.10
N GLN A 370 -33.43 27.80 -14.16
CA GLN A 370 -32.08 27.25 -14.03
C GLN A 370 -31.08 28.39 -13.77
N ILE A 371 -30.28 28.28 -12.70
CA ILE A 371 -29.13 29.17 -12.45
C ILE A 371 -27.96 28.70 -13.32
N GLY A 372 -27.70 27.39 -13.34
CA GLY A 372 -26.69 26.81 -14.19
C GLY A 372 -26.31 25.38 -13.81
N ARG A 373 -25.35 24.85 -14.57
CA ARG A 373 -24.61 23.63 -14.27
C ARG A 373 -23.11 23.93 -14.28
N TYR A 374 -22.38 23.20 -13.46
CA TYR A 374 -20.99 23.50 -13.12
C TYR A 374 -20.19 22.21 -12.96
N ARG A 375 -18.88 22.30 -13.21
CA ARG A 375 -17.97 21.17 -13.09
C ARG A 375 -17.60 20.87 -11.66
N SER A 376 -17.62 21.89 -10.80
CA SER A 376 -17.19 21.77 -9.41
C SER A 376 -18.12 22.46 -8.42
N CYS A 377 -18.05 21.99 -7.16
CA CYS A 377 -18.76 22.60 -6.04
C CYS A 377 -18.40 24.08 -5.87
N GLU A 378 -17.13 24.46 -6.05
CA GLU A 378 -16.72 25.86 -5.87
C GLU A 378 -17.22 26.76 -7.00
N GLU A 379 -17.31 26.24 -8.24
CA GLU A 379 -17.96 26.97 -9.35
C GLU A 379 -19.44 27.22 -9.06
N LEU A 380 -20.16 26.21 -8.57
CA LEU A 380 -21.55 26.35 -8.14
C LEU A 380 -21.68 27.40 -7.01
N LEU A 381 -20.90 27.27 -5.94
CA LEU A 381 -20.97 28.21 -4.81
C LEU A 381 -20.63 29.64 -5.23
N THR A 382 -19.63 29.81 -6.10
CA THR A 382 -19.27 31.12 -6.67
C THR A 382 -20.41 31.69 -7.51
N ALA A 383 -21.07 30.86 -8.33
CA ALA A 383 -22.19 31.30 -9.16
C ALA A 383 -23.42 31.67 -8.32
N LEU A 384 -23.67 30.94 -7.23
CA LEU A 384 -24.73 31.26 -6.28
C LEU A 384 -24.47 32.57 -5.52
N GLN A 385 -23.21 32.86 -5.17
CA GLN A 385 -22.81 34.09 -4.47
C GLN A 385 -22.80 35.33 -5.37
N ASN A 386 -22.37 35.18 -6.61
CA ASN A 386 -22.31 36.27 -7.59
C ASN A 386 -23.65 36.53 -8.28
N ARG A 387 -24.68 35.77 -7.89
CA ARG A 387 -26.02 35.97 -8.41
C ARG A 387 -26.53 37.33 -7.95
N THR A 388 -26.97 38.13 -8.92
CA THR A 388 -27.72 39.35 -8.66
C THR A 388 -29.18 39.03 -8.90
N SER A 389 -30.03 39.30 -7.91
CA SER A 389 -31.49 39.09 -7.97
C SER A 389 -32.05 39.74 -9.24
N THR A 390 -32.21 38.97 -10.30
CA THR A 390 -32.52 39.48 -11.63
C THR A 390 -34.04 39.63 -11.77
N THR A 391 -34.64 40.53 -10.98
CA THR A 391 -35.95 41.16 -11.26
C THR A 391 -36.21 42.29 -10.24
N GLY A 392 -35.47 43.40 -10.32
CA GLY A 392 -35.71 44.61 -9.52
C GLY A 392 -34.79 45.76 -9.95
N PRO A 393 -35.20 47.04 -9.77
CA PRO A 393 -34.40 48.19 -10.18
C PRO A 393 -33.03 48.17 -9.50
N ALA A 394 -32.00 48.50 -10.27
CA ALA A 394 -30.57 48.24 -10.08
C ALA A 394 -29.87 48.90 -8.86
N TYR A 395 -30.52 49.01 -7.70
CA TYR A 395 -30.00 49.78 -6.57
C TYR A 395 -29.55 49.01 -5.32
N ASP A 396 -29.72 47.68 -5.26
CA ASP A 396 -29.13 46.86 -4.20
C ASP A 396 -28.46 45.61 -4.79
N ALA A 397 -27.26 45.80 -5.35
CA ALA A 397 -26.38 44.71 -5.78
C ALA A 397 -25.60 44.15 -4.58
N THR A 398 -26.29 43.73 -3.52
CA THR A 398 -25.65 42.96 -2.46
C THR A 398 -25.45 41.53 -2.96
N PRO A 399 -24.23 40.98 -2.90
CA PRO A 399 -24.00 39.58 -3.28
C PRO A 399 -24.86 38.65 -2.43
N ASP A 400 -25.53 37.69 -3.07
CA ASP A 400 -26.39 36.72 -2.41
C ASP A 400 -25.56 35.86 -1.45
N VAL A 401 -26.00 35.71 -0.21
CA VAL A 401 -25.27 34.92 0.80
C VAL A 401 -25.80 33.49 0.82
N VAL A 402 -24.97 32.54 0.36
CA VAL A 402 -25.24 31.11 0.56
C VAL A 402 -25.11 30.79 2.06
N PRO A 403 -26.12 30.17 2.71
CA PRO A 403 -26.03 29.79 4.10
C PRO A 403 -24.81 28.90 4.37
N ALA A 404 -24.09 29.15 5.46
CA ALA A 404 -22.84 28.45 5.78
C ALA A 404 -23.04 26.93 5.89
N GLU A 405 -24.16 26.49 6.46
CA GLU A 405 -24.51 25.07 6.59
C GLU A 405 -24.66 24.40 5.21
N VAL A 406 -25.31 25.08 4.27
CA VAL A 406 -25.48 24.60 2.88
C VAL A 406 -24.12 24.50 2.18
N ALA A 407 -23.29 25.54 2.28
CA ALA A 407 -21.95 25.51 1.70
C ALA A 407 -21.08 24.39 2.30
N THR A 408 -21.18 24.15 3.62
CA THR A 408 -20.49 23.04 4.29
C THR A 408 -20.97 21.68 3.79
N MET A 409 -22.29 21.46 3.68
CA MET A 409 -22.84 20.19 3.18
C MET A 409 -22.39 19.87 1.75
N LEU A 410 -22.46 20.86 0.85
CA LEU A 410 -22.05 20.68 -0.56
C LEU A 410 -20.54 20.41 -0.66
N ARG A 411 -19.71 21.16 0.10
CA ARG A 411 -18.27 20.92 0.13
C ARG A 411 -17.91 19.56 0.70
N GLU A 412 -18.60 19.13 1.75
CA GLU A 412 -18.39 17.82 2.37
C GLU A 412 -18.72 16.70 1.41
N PHE A 413 -19.85 16.77 0.70
CA PHE A 413 -20.18 15.81 -0.36
C PHE A 413 -19.11 15.79 -1.46
N GLY A 414 -18.70 16.96 -1.95
CA GLY A 414 -17.65 17.05 -2.97
C GLY A 414 -16.28 16.55 -2.48
N ARG A 415 -15.98 16.70 -1.19
CA ARG A 415 -14.78 16.16 -0.54
C ARG A 415 -14.84 14.63 -0.48
N GLN A 416 -15.95 14.06 -0.03
CA GLN A 416 -16.16 12.61 0.04
C GLN A 416 -16.07 11.96 -1.33
N LEU A 417 -16.66 12.57 -2.37
CA LEU A 417 -16.59 12.04 -3.74
C LEU A 417 -15.15 11.98 -4.24
N ARG A 418 -14.37 13.06 -4.07
CA ARG A 418 -12.94 13.09 -4.45
C ARG A 418 -12.09 12.10 -3.65
N GLU A 419 -12.42 11.90 -2.37
CA GLU A 419 -11.76 10.91 -1.53
C GLU A 419 -12.02 9.49 -2.06
N LEU A 420 -13.27 9.17 -2.44
CA LEU A 420 -13.61 7.88 -3.05
C LEU A 420 -12.99 7.69 -4.43
N ASP A 421 -12.93 8.73 -5.28
CA ASP A 421 -12.17 8.69 -6.54
C ASP A 421 -10.70 8.34 -6.31
N THR A 422 -10.09 8.95 -5.28
CA THR A 422 -8.70 8.70 -4.89
C THR A 422 -8.52 7.27 -4.37
N ASN A 423 -9.48 6.74 -3.60
CA ASN A 423 -9.45 5.37 -3.10
C ASN A 423 -9.59 4.33 -4.21
N VAL A 424 -10.44 4.57 -5.22
CA VAL A 424 -10.55 3.73 -6.42
C VAL A 424 -9.22 3.71 -7.18
N ALA A 425 -8.63 4.87 -7.46
CA ALA A 425 -7.33 4.93 -8.14
C ALA A 425 -6.23 4.22 -7.34
N THR A 426 -6.18 4.45 -6.02
CA THR A 426 -5.16 3.87 -5.14
C THR A 426 -5.29 2.35 -5.02
N SER A 427 -6.51 1.82 -4.87
CA SER A 427 -6.76 0.37 -4.83
C SER A 427 -6.40 -0.32 -6.15
N ALA A 428 -6.70 0.30 -7.30
CA ALA A 428 -6.30 -0.21 -8.61
C ALA A 428 -4.76 -0.24 -8.78
N THR A 429 -4.07 0.83 -8.35
CA THR A 429 -2.60 0.90 -8.36
C THR A 429 -1.99 -0.16 -7.46
N LEU A 430 -2.50 -0.32 -6.23
CA LEU A 430 -2.08 -1.35 -5.28
C LEU A 430 -2.19 -2.76 -5.86
N ARG A 431 -3.38 -3.09 -6.39
CA ARG A 431 -3.65 -4.39 -7.00
C ARG A 431 -2.70 -4.68 -8.16
N THR A 432 -2.44 -3.69 -8.99
CA THR A 432 -1.54 -3.82 -10.14
C THR A 432 -0.09 -4.03 -9.67
N ALA A 433 0.40 -3.16 -8.79
CA ALA A 433 1.77 -3.18 -8.26
C ALA A 433 2.12 -4.54 -7.62
N ILE A 434 1.27 -5.04 -6.72
CA ILE A 434 1.53 -6.31 -6.03
C ILE A 434 1.51 -7.48 -7.01
N ARG A 435 0.56 -7.52 -7.96
CA ARG A 435 0.45 -8.61 -8.95
C ARG A 435 1.57 -8.61 -9.97
N SER A 436 2.02 -7.44 -10.41
CA SER A 436 3.12 -7.32 -11.36
C SER A 436 4.50 -7.42 -10.69
N GLY A 437 4.56 -7.42 -9.35
CA GLY A 437 5.80 -7.34 -8.59
C GLY A 437 6.57 -6.02 -8.78
N GLN A 438 5.87 -4.96 -9.22
CA GLN A 438 6.45 -3.64 -9.42
C GLN A 438 6.11 -2.77 -8.21
N PRO A 439 7.09 -2.08 -7.59
CA PRO A 439 6.79 -1.28 -6.41
C PRO A 439 5.97 -0.03 -6.76
N ILE A 440 5.19 0.43 -5.78
CA ILE A 440 4.55 1.74 -5.87
C ILE A 440 5.62 2.81 -5.68
N HIS A 441 5.86 3.63 -6.71
CA HIS A 441 6.86 4.69 -6.70
C HIS A 441 6.27 6.05 -6.36
N TRP A 442 6.82 6.71 -5.34
CA TRP A 442 6.48 8.09 -4.98
C TRP A 442 7.64 9.05 -5.28
N THR A 443 7.34 10.14 -6.00
CA THR A 443 8.31 11.17 -6.38
C THR A 443 7.80 12.56 -5.99
N ARG A 444 8.72 13.53 -5.85
CA ARG A 444 8.57 14.93 -5.38
C ARG A 444 7.46 15.80 -6.00
N ASN A 445 6.61 15.26 -6.88
CA ASN A 445 5.49 16.00 -7.48
C ASN A 445 4.14 15.28 -7.32
N GLY A 446 4.04 14.26 -6.46
CA GLY A 446 2.81 13.46 -6.29
C GLY A 446 2.32 12.75 -7.55
N LYS A 447 3.05 12.86 -8.68
CA LYS A 447 2.80 12.09 -9.89
C LYS A 447 3.26 10.67 -9.60
N GLN A 448 2.30 9.82 -9.25
CA GLN A 448 2.43 8.38 -9.40
C GLN A 448 2.86 8.14 -10.84
N SER A 449 4.13 7.74 -11.04
CA SER A 449 4.56 7.32 -12.36
C SER A 449 3.97 5.93 -12.58
N ASN A 450 2.81 5.88 -13.23
CA ASN A 450 2.33 4.66 -13.87
C ASN A 450 3.24 4.38 -15.07
N THR A 451 4.47 3.97 -14.82
CA THR A 451 5.34 3.46 -15.87
C THR A 451 4.93 2.03 -16.14
N THR A 452 3.92 1.86 -16.99
CA THR A 452 3.78 0.66 -17.82
C THR A 452 4.97 0.61 -18.77
N GLY A 453 6.12 0.21 -18.25
CA GLY A 453 7.33 0.01 -19.00
C GLY A 453 7.99 -1.22 -18.41
N PHE A 454 8.14 -2.25 -19.22
CA PHE A 454 8.97 -3.41 -18.90
C PHE A 454 10.42 -2.90 -18.75
N THR A 455 10.78 -2.41 -17.57
CA THR A 455 12.16 -2.07 -17.24
C THR A 455 12.87 -3.37 -16.90
N ALA A 456 13.83 -3.72 -17.77
CA ALA A 456 14.80 -4.79 -17.55
C ALA A 456 15.42 -4.70 -16.14
N PRO A 457 15.90 -5.82 -15.55
CA PRO A 457 16.38 -5.87 -14.17
C PRO A 457 17.55 -4.90 -14.01
N GLY A 458 17.30 -3.81 -13.29
CA GLY A 458 18.23 -2.70 -13.12
C GLY A 458 17.62 -1.49 -12.43
N GLU A 459 16.43 -1.61 -11.82
CA GLU A 459 15.93 -0.57 -10.93
C GLU A 459 16.84 -0.49 -9.71
N ARG A 460 17.56 0.62 -9.63
CA ARG A 460 18.49 0.93 -8.55
C ARG A 460 17.70 1.04 -7.25
N ASP A 461 17.70 -0.06 -6.51
CA ASP A 461 17.45 -0.08 -5.07
C ASP A 461 18.20 1.08 -4.42
N PRO A 462 17.61 1.93 -3.58
CA PRO A 462 18.37 2.92 -2.82
C PRO A 462 19.41 2.26 -1.88
N ALA A 463 19.35 0.96 -1.61
CA ALA A 463 20.48 0.20 -1.06
C ALA A 463 21.74 0.30 -1.94
N HIS A 464 21.60 0.42 -3.27
CA HIS A 464 22.72 0.74 -4.18
C HIS A 464 23.28 2.14 -3.98
N LYS A 465 22.45 3.15 -3.66
CA LYS A 465 22.94 4.52 -3.40
C LYS A 465 23.80 4.60 -2.12
N LEU A 466 23.51 3.76 -1.12
CA LEU A 466 24.33 3.65 0.10
C LEU A 466 25.72 3.05 -0.18
N ILE A 467 25.95 2.49 -1.36
CA ILE A 467 27.19 1.78 -1.74
C ILE A 467 28.03 2.61 -2.73
N GLU A 468 27.40 3.46 -3.55
CA GLU A 468 28.08 4.33 -4.51
C GLU A 468 28.36 5.73 -3.93
N THR A 469 29.36 5.85 -3.05
CA THR A 469 30.02 7.16 -2.84
C THR A 469 31.49 6.99 -2.43
N PRO A 470 32.45 7.06 -3.36
CA PRO A 470 33.67 7.79 -3.11
C PRO A 470 33.41 9.28 -3.35
N ALA A 471 33.79 10.09 -2.38
CA ALA A 471 33.64 11.55 -2.38
C ALA A 471 34.07 12.18 -3.71
N ARG A 472 33.15 12.91 -4.35
CA ARG A 472 33.50 14.00 -5.26
C ARG A 472 32.83 15.27 -4.76
N GLU A 473 33.64 16.07 -4.09
CA GLU A 473 33.39 17.50 -3.90
C GLU A 473 33.06 18.10 -5.26
N SER A 474 31.88 18.71 -5.38
CA SER A 474 31.61 19.66 -6.45
C SER A 474 31.00 20.89 -5.81
N GLN A 475 31.90 21.83 -5.55
CA GLN A 475 31.63 23.23 -5.32
C GLN A 475 30.69 23.75 -6.42
N CYS A 476 29.54 24.28 -6.05
CA CYS A 476 28.83 25.25 -6.88
C CYS A 476 28.14 26.29 -6.00
N ARG A 477 28.91 27.35 -5.78
CA ARG A 477 28.56 28.77 -5.59
C ARG A 477 27.13 29.13 -5.16
N SER A 478 27.11 29.74 -3.98
CA SER A 478 26.14 30.72 -3.51
C SER A 478 25.84 31.81 -4.54
N THR A 479 24.54 32.05 -4.78
CA THR A 479 23.98 33.35 -5.17
C THR A 479 22.68 33.53 -4.40
N GLY A 480 22.64 34.55 -3.54
CA GLY A 480 21.49 34.86 -2.70
C GLY A 480 20.29 35.36 -3.50
N GLN A 481 19.11 35.02 -3.00
CA GLN A 481 17.87 35.77 -3.21
C GLN A 481 17.06 35.71 -1.91
N GLU A 482 16.94 36.85 -1.24
CA GLU A 482 15.93 37.10 -0.23
C GLU A 482 14.55 36.84 -0.85
N ARG A 483 13.78 35.92 -0.27
CA ARG A 483 12.34 35.82 -0.49
C ARG A 483 11.62 35.64 0.84
N ALA A 484 10.54 36.41 0.94
CA ALA A 484 9.80 36.75 2.13
C ALA A 484 9.22 35.55 2.88
N GLN A 485 9.14 35.70 4.20
CA GLN A 485 8.41 34.83 5.12
C GLN A 485 6.92 34.75 4.70
N PRO A 486 6.35 33.53 4.52
CA PRO A 486 4.91 33.36 4.57
C PRO A 486 4.41 33.40 6.03
N PRO A 487 3.15 33.81 6.28
CA PRO A 487 2.61 33.94 7.62
C PRO A 487 2.43 32.57 8.30
N PRO A 488 2.40 32.52 9.65
CA PRO A 488 2.27 31.27 10.40
C PRO A 488 0.95 30.58 10.06
N SER A 489 1.03 29.31 9.66
CA SER A 489 -0.15 28.47 9.42
C SER A 489 -0.86 28.16 10.74
N GLU A 490 -2.18 28.36 10.74
CA GLU A 490 -3.05 28.08 11.86
C GLU A 490 -3.03 26.58 12.21
N SER A 491 -2.71 26.31 13.47
CA SER A 491 -2.70 24.98 14.07
C SER A 491 -4.07 24.31 13.96
N ASN A 492 -4.15 23.15 13.31
CA ASN A 492 -5.36 22.35 13.21
C ASN A 492 -5.67 21.72 14.61
N PRO A 493 -6.73 22.16 15.32
CA PRO A 493 -6.94 21.85 16.74
C PRO A 493 -7.22 20.37 17.00
N ILE A 494 -7.69 19.63 16.00
CA ILE A 494 -7.95 18.18 16.08
C ILE A 494 -6.62 17.40 16.10
N ARG A 495 -5.62 17.87 15.35
CA ARG A 495 -4.29 17.25 15.22
C ARG A 495 -3.47 17.41 16.52
N ASP A 496 -3.59 18.57 17.17
CA ASP A 496 -2.96 18.83 18.47
C ASP A 496 -3.63 18.09 19.63
N ALA A 497 -4.96 17.87 19.57
CA ALA A 497 -5.67 17.09 20.58
C ALA A 497 -5.25 15.61 20.57
N ALA A 498 -5.12 15.01 19.38
CA ALA A 498 -4.66 13.63 19.22
C ALA A 498 -3.21 13.44 19.70
N ARG A 499 -2.31 14.38 19.33
CA ARG A 499 -0.92 14.38 19.78
C ARG A 499 -0.78 14.56 21.30
N LYS A 500 -1.52 15.50 21.91
CA LYS A 500 -1.51 15.71 23.38
C LYS A 500 -2.08 14.52 24.16
N ARG A 501 -3.02 13.75 23.58
CA ARG A 501 -3.53 12.50 24.19
C ARG A 501 -2.47 11.39 24.20
N ARG A 502 -1.69 11.26 23.12
CA ARG A 502 -0.57 10.30 23.03
C ARG A 502 0.56 10.65 24.01
N GLU A 503 0.94 11.92 24.13
CA GLU A 503 1.95 12.40 25.08
C GLU A 503 1.53 12.21 26.56
N ARG A 504 0.24 12.30 26.88
CA ARG A 504 -0.28 12.01 28.25
C ARG A 504 -0.23 10.53 28.62
N THR A 505 -0.35 9.64 27.64
CA THR A 505 -0.39 8.19 27.87
C THR A 505 1.01 7.63 28.10
N ALA A 506 2.02 8.17 27.42
CA ALA A 506 3.43 7.83 27.63
C ALA A 506 4.00 8.32 28.99
N ARG A 507 3.31 9.23 29.68
CA ARG A 507 3.74 9.82 30.96
C ARG A 507 3.05 9.25 32.20
N GLN A 508 2.32 8.13 32.12
CA GLN A 508 1.84 7.46 33.33
C GLN A 508 2.89 6.48 33.86
N PRO A 509 3.64 6.81 34.93
CA PRO A 509 4.45 5.82 35.61
C PRO A 509 3.54 4.79 36.28
N ASN A 510 3.89 3.51 36.10
CA ASN A 510 3.40 2.35 36.81
C ASN A 510 3.00 2.68 38.26
N ARG A 511 1.70 2.85 38.51
CA ARG A 511 1.15 2.76 39.87
C ARG A 511 0.97 1.29 40.21
N THR A 512 2.01 0.74 40.81
CA THR A 512 1.97 -0.45 41.66
C THR A 512 0.77 -0.37 42.60
N ARG A 513 -0.25 -1.22 42.38
CA ARG A 513 -1.31 -1.45 43.38
C ARG A 513 -0.78 -2.43 44.44
N PRO A 514 -0.95 -2.13 45.73
CA PRO A 514 -0.56 -3.04 46.79
C PRO A 514 -1.53 -4.22 46.91
N ARG A 515 -0.96 -5.40 47.15
CA ARG A 515 -1.66 -6.62 47.61
C ARG A 515 -2.53 -6.34 48.85
N ARG A 516 -3.73 -6.94 48.87
CA ARG A 516 -4.51 -7.51 50.02
C ARG A 516 -6.02 -7.33 49.74
N ARG A 517 -6.93 -8.25 50.07
CA ARG A 517 -6.94 -9.32 51.08
C ARG A 517 -7.97 -10.38 50.68
N HIS A 518 -7.70 -11.63 51.08
CA HIS A 518 -8.69 -12.69 51.24
C HIS A 518 -9.93 -12.20 51.99
N LEU A 519 -11.11 -12.62 51.52
CA LEU A 519 -12.07 -13.44 52.27
C LEU A 519 -12.85 -14.30 51.28
#